data_AF-A0A023C0C6-F1
#
_entry.id   AF-A0A023C0C6-F1
#
_cell.length_a   1.000
_cell.length_b   1.000
_cell.length_c   1.000
_cell.angle_alpha   90.00
_cell.angle_beta   90.00
_cell.angle_gamma   90.00
#
_symmetry.space_group_name_H-M   'P 1'
#
loop_
_entity.id
_entity.type
_entity.pdbx_description
1 polymer ?
#
loop_
_entity_poly.entity_id
_entity_poly.type
_entity_poly.pdbx_seq_one_letter_code
_entity_poly.pdbx_strand_id
1 'polypeptide(L)'
;MTKKIKNLKTEGSRLSHIRDKNLIVSVKNQEKIIRDVIKKHGPIIDLEKDPQLLIDILIKFKPQFYGPDGGLPPTGPPPVPPGPSSYRAIENVHLMKEILKLNKKMSSIKKRLK
;
A
#
# COMPACT_ATOMS: atom_id res chain seq x y z
N MET A 1 64.73 16.80 -6.78
CA MET A 1 63.40 17.31 -6.35
C MET A 1 62.36 16.25 -6.70
N THR A 2 61.93 15.47 -5.72
CA THR A 2 61.01 14.33 -5.89
C THR A 2 59.99 14.38 -4.77
N LYS A 3 58.75 14.79 -5.07
CA LYS A 3 57.63 14.71 -4.13
C LYS A 3 56.67 13.63 -4.59
N LYS A 4 56.78 12.47 -3.93
CA LYS A 4 55.82 11.37 -3.91
C LYS A 4 54.51 11.90 -3.31
N ILE A 5 53.45 12.03 -4.11
CA ILE A 5 52.10 12.33 -3.61
C ILE A 5 51.37 11.01 -3.37
N LYS A 6 50.73 10.96 -2.20
CA LYS A 6 50.29 9.79 -1.46
C LYS A 6 48.88 9.36 -1.90
N ASN A 7 48.59 8.09 -1.64
CA ASN A 7 47.25 7.48 -1.50
C ASN A 7 46.09 8.49 -1.41
N LEU A 8 45.20 8.45 -2.40
CA LEU A 8 43.79 8.73 -2.20
C LEU A 8 43.02 7.44 -2.44
N LYS A 9 42.80 6.76 -1.32
CA LYS A 9 41.72 5.80 -1.12
C LYS A 9 40.43 6.56 -1.41
N THR A 10 39.88 6.39 -2.61
CA THR A 10 38.60 7.00 -2.97
C THR A 10 37.49 6.21 -2.28
N GLU A 11 37.21 6.68 -1.07
CA GLU A 11 35.94 6.56 -0.37
C GLU A 11 34.78 6.80 -1.37
N GLY A 12 34.12 5.72 -1.79
CA GLY A 12 32.96 5.82 -2.69
C GLY A 12 31.89 4.74 -2.48
N SER A 13 32.15 3.70 -1.69
CA SER A 13 31.17 2.63 -1.40
C SER A 13 30.23 2.97 -0.23
N ARG A 14 29.86 4.24 -0.11
CA ARG A 14 28.82 4.71 0.81
C ARG A 14 27.65 5.30 0.02
N LEU A 15 27.13 4.54 -0.94
CA LEU A 15 25.76 4.77 -1.41
C LEU A 15 24.85 4.27 -0.30
N SER A 16 24.46 5.24 0.52
CA SER A 16 23.43 5.24 1.54
C SER A 16 22.38 4.16 1.29
N HIS A 17 22.37 3.18 2.19
CA HIS A 17 21.17 2.43 2.54
C HIS A 17 20.18 3.45 3.14
N ILE A 18 19.51 4.20 2.26
CA ILE A 18 18.42 5.10 2.63
C ILE A 18 17.31 4.18 3.11
N ARG A 19 17.14 4.10 4.43
CA ARG A 19 16.08 3.37 5.13
C ARG A 19 14.75 4.10 5.00
N ASP A 20 14.36 4.46 3.79
CA ASP A 20 12.98 4.82 3.49
C ASP A 20 12.29 3.53 3.10
N LYS A 21 11.43 3.03 3.99
CA LYS A 21 10.78 1.71 3.90
C LYS A 21 9.86 1.54 2.67
N ASN A 22 9.79 2.51 1.75
CA ASN A 22 8.87 2.54 0.62
C ASN A 22 9.52 2.70 -0.77
N LEU A 23 10.83 2.49 -0.93
CA LEU A 23 11.46 2.50 -2.26
C LEU A 23 12.53 1.41 -2.40
N ILE A 24 12.09 0.15 -2.48
CA ILE A 24 13.01 -0.97 -2.77
C ILE A 24 13.04 -1.18 -4.29
N VAL A 25 13.69 -0.28 -5.02
CA VAL A 25 14.12 -0.59 -6.38
C VAL A 25 15.49 -1.24 -6.28
N SER A 26 15.55 -2.54 -6.55
CA SER A 26 16.83 -3.25 -6.64
C SER A 26 17.68 -2.61 -7.75
N VAL A 27 18.96 -2.33 -7.47
CA VAL A 27 19.92 -1.72 -8.40
C VAL A 27 19.92 -2.44 -9.77
N LYS A 28 19.70 -3.76 -9.77
CA LYS A 28 19.60 -4.58 -10.99
C LYS A 28 18.40 -4.24 -11.89
N ASN A 29 17.31 -3.72 -11.32
CA ASN A 29 16.12 -3.31 -12.09
C ASN A 29 16.32 -1.93 -12.71
N GLN A 30 17.04 -1.04 -12.04
CA GLN A 30 17.33 0.31 -12.57
C GLN A 30 18.13 0.23 -13.88
N GLU A 31 19.16 -0.61 -13.93
CA GLU A 31 19.97 -0.81 -15.14
C GLU A 31 19.18 -1.36 -16.33
N LYS A 32 18.12 -2.14 -16.08
CA LYS A 32 17.25 -2.65 -17.15
C LYS A 32 16.35 -1.54 -17.70
N ILE A 33 15.74 -0.76 -16.81
CA ILE A 33 14.91 0.40 -17.17
C ILE A 33 15.72 1.38 -18.01
N ILE A 34 16.93 1.73 -17.57
CA ILE A 34 17.82 2.65 -18.30
C ILE A 34 18.13 2.12 -19.70
N ARG A 35 18.47 0.84 -19.84
CA ARG A 35 18.73 0.21 -21.15
C ARG A 35 17.51 0.26 -22.07
N ASP A 36 16.33 -0.02 -21.55
CA ASP A 36 15.09 -0.01 -22.33
C ASP A 36 14.69 1.41 -22.78
N VAL A 37 14.92 2.41 -21.93
CA VAL A 37 14.71 3.82 -22.27
C VAL A 37 15.68 4.24 -23.38
N ILE A 38 16.97 3.94 -23.24
CA ILE A 38 17.99 4.26 -24.25
C ILE A 38 17.67 3.57 -25.58
N LYS A 39 17.24 2.30 -25.55
CA LYS A 39 16.88 1.56 -26.76
C LYS A 39 15.69 2.17 -27.51
N LYS A 40 14.72 2.74 -26.79
CA LYS A 40 13.49 3.29 -27.37
C LYS A 40 13.61 4.75 -27.78
N HIS A 41 14.32 5.56 -26.98
CA HIS A 41 14.34 7.02 -27.13
C HIS A 41 15.73 7.57 -27.50
N GLY A 42 16.76 6.73 -27.53
CA GLY A 42 18.13 7.13 -27.83
C GLY A 42 18.94 7.49 -26.59
N PRO A 43 20.26 7.77 -26.76
CA PRO A 43 21.17 8.07 -25.65
C PRO A 43 20.97 9.49 -25.07
N ILE A 44 20.33 10.39 -25.82
CA ILE A 44 20.09 11.78 -25.42
C ILE A 44 18.59 12.06 -25.56
N ILE A 45 18.00 12.54 -24.48
CA ILE A 45 16.61 12.97 -24.41
C ILE A 45 16.59 14.47 -24.16
N ASP A 46 15.97 15.22 -25.08
CA ASP A 46 15.73 16.65 -24.92
C ASP A 46 14.34 16.87 -24.32
N LEU A 47 14.30 17.24 -23.04
CA LEU A 47 13.07 17.43 -22.28
C LEU A 47 12.45 18.81 -22.49
N GLU A 48 13.18 19.78 -23.03
CA GLU A 48 12.62 21.10 -23.36
C GLU A 48 11.76 20.99 -24.62
N LYS A 49 12.23 20.20 -25.58
CA LYS A 49 11.50 19.96 -26.83
C LYS A 49 10.31 19.04 -26.65
N ASP A 50 10.47 17.95 -25.89
CA ASP A 50 9.42 16.93 -25.68
C ASP A 50 9.28 16.52 -24.19
N PRO A 51 8.72 17.39 -23.34
CA PRO A 51 8.57 17.11 -21.89
C PRO A 51 7.64 15.93 -21.59
N GLN A 52 6.70 15.62 -22.49
CA GLN A 52 5.76 14.49 -22.32
C GLN A 52 6.47 13.14 -22.28
N LEU A 53 7.63 13.04 -22.93
CA LEU A 53 8.40 11.80 -22.99
C LEU A 53 8.88 11.34 -21.61
N LEU A 54 9.18 12.28 -20.71
CA LEU A 54 9.51 11.97 -19.32
C LEU A 54 8.31 11.35 -18.59
N ILE A 55 7.12 11.93 -18.77
CA ILE A 55 5.88 11.46 -18.14
C ILE A 55 5.56 10.05 -18.63
N ASP A 56 5.69 9.80 -19.94
CA ASP A 56 5.46 8.48 -20.54
C ASP A 56 6.41 7.41 -20.00
N ILE A 57 7.69 7.75 -19.83
CA ILE A 57 8.69 6.85 -19.21
C ILE A 57 8.27 6.53 -17.78
N LEU A 58 7.93 7.55 -16.99
CA LEU A 58 7.53 7.37 -15.59
C LEU A 58 6.26 6.51 -15.45
N ILE A 59 5.26 6.71 -16.32
CA ILE A 59 4.03 5.90 -16.34
C ILE A 59 4.34 4.46 -16.71
N LYS A 60 5.13 4.25 -17.78
CA LYS A 60 5.46 2.91 -18.28
C LYS A 60 6.21 2.07 -17.24
N PHE A 61 7.13 2.69 -16.50
CA PHE A 61 7.98 2.00 -15.53
C PHE A 61 7.50 2.14 -14.08
N LYS A 62 6.39 2.84 -13.82
CA LYS A 62 5.73 2.96 -12.51
C LYS A 62 5.62 1.62 -11.74
N PRO A 63 5.24 0.48 -12.36
CA PRO A 63 5.15 -0.80 -11.65
C PRO A 63 6.49 -1.32 -11.12
N GLN A 64 7.61 -0.85 -11.67
CA GLN A 64 8.95 -1.27 -11.27
C GLN A 64 9.53 -0.39 -10.15
N PHE A 65 9.04 0.85 -10.03
CA PHE A 65 9.42 1.78 -8.96
C PHE A 65 8.61 1.56 -7.68
N TYR A 66 7.33 1.19 -7.82
CA TYR A 66 6.40 1.04 -6.69
C TYR A 66 6.04 -0.41 -6.36
N GLY A 67 6.71 -1.38 -7.01
CA GLY A 67 6.28 -2.78 -7.00
C GLY A 67 4.97 -2.98 -7.80
N PRO A 68 4.53 -4.24 -8.01
CA PRO A 68 3.21 -4.52 -8.60
C PRO A 68 2.06 -3.90 -7.78
N ASP A 69 2.37 -3.48 -6.57
CA ASP A 69 1.48 -2.98 -5.55
C ASP A 69 1.87 -1.53 -5.21
N GLY A 70 1.41 -0.58 -6.02
CA GLY A 70 1.24 0.82 -5.58
C GLY A 70 0.15 0.98 -4.51
N GLY A 71 -0.18 -0.09 -3.81
CA GLY A 71 -1.07 -0.22 -2.66
C GLY A 71 -0.48 -1.28 -1.73
N LEU A 72 -1.06 -1.50 -0.55
CA LEU A 72 -0.69 -2.69 0.22
C LEU A 72 -0.93 -3.95 -0.65
N PRO A 73 -0.17 -5.06 -0.45
CA PRO A 73 -0.56 -6.35 -1.00
C PRO A 73 -2.05 -6.57 -0.70
N PRO A 74 -2.82 -7.24 -1.56
CA PRO A 74 -4.22 -7.51 -1.26
C PRO A 74 -4.28 -8.28 0.05
N THR A 75 -4.45 -7.54 1.15
CA THR A 75 -5.12 -8.04 2.33
C THR A 75 -6.41 -8.55 1.72
N GLY A 76 -6.59 -9.88 1.75
CA GLY A 76 -7.78 -10.54 1.22
C GLY A 76 -9.01 -9.71 1.54
N PRO A 77 -10.05 -9.76 0.67
CA PRO A 77 -11.09 -8.74 0.53
C PRO A 77 -11.29 -7.99 1.84
N PRO A 78 -11.08 -6.65 1.88
CA PRO A 78 -11.17 -5.88 3.12
C PRO A 78 -12.40 -6.37 3.86
N PRO A 79 -12.27 -6.70 5.17
CA PRO A 79 -13.38 -7.31 5.89
C PRO A 79 -14.61 -6.51 5.55
N VAL A 80 -15.63 -7.21 5.01
CA VAL A 80 -16.86 -6.60 4.51
C VAL A 80 -17.21 -5.51 5.51
N PRO A 81 -17.19 -4.21 5.10
CA PRO A 81 -17.45 -3.13 6.04
C PRO A 81 -18.73 -3.54 6.74
N PRO A 82 -18.79 -3.51 8.08
CA PRO A 82 -19.96 -3.99 8.79
C PRO A 82 -21.16 -3.37 8.11
N GLY A 83 -21.96 -4.22 7.45
CA GLY A 83 -23.12 -3.77 6.70
C GLY A 83 -23.92 -2.84 7.62
N PRO A 84 -24.57 -1.81 7.08
CA PRO A 84 -25.20 -0.77 7.89
C PRO A 84 -25.88 -1.43 9.09
N SER A 85 -25.46 -1.10 10.32
CA SER A 85 -25.99 -1.73 11.53
C SER A 85 -27.50 -1.51 11.66
N SER A 86 -28.04 -0.59 10.88
CA SER A 86 -29.45 -0.35 10.62
C SER A 86 -30.21 -1.60 10.17
N TYR A 87 -29.53 -2.58 9.56
CA TYR A 87 -30.06 -3.89 9.19
C TYR A 87 -29.33 -5.02 9.94
N ARG A 88 -29.01 -4.83 11.23
CA ARG A 88 -29.07 -5.98 12.14
C ARG A 88 -30.53 -6.43 12.13
N ALA A 89 -30.86 -7.33 11.21
CA ALA A 89 -32.08 -8.10 11.29
C ALA A 89 -32.15 -8.58 12.74
N ILE A 90 -33.08 -8.02 13.50
CA ILE A 90 -33.33 -8.50 14.85
C ILE A 90 -33.75 -9.95 14.60
N GLU A 91 -32.83 -10.87 14.85
CA GLU A 91 -33.07 -12.28 14.60
C GLU A 91 -34.34 -12.65 15.36
N ASN A 92 -35.25 -13.39 14.74
CA ASN A 92 -36.51 -13.80 15.39
C ASN A 92 -36.28 -14.40 16.79
N VAL A 93 -35.10 -15.01 17.00
CA VAL A 93 -34.62 -15.53 18.29
C VAL A 93 -34.49 -14.43 19.37
N HIS A 94 -34.03 -13.23 19.03
CA HIS A 94 -33.92 -12.11 19.97
C HIS A 94 -35.29 -11.57 20.37
N LEU A 95 -36.19 -11.39 19.41
CA LEU A 95 -37.59 -11.01 19.66
C LEU A 95 -38.28 -12.03 20.57
N MET A 96 -38.12 -13.33 20.28
CA MET A 96 -38.68 -14.39 21.11
C MET A 96 -38.14 -14.38 22.55
N LYS A 97 -36.85 -14.08 22.74
CA LYS A 97 -36.26 -13.94 24.09
C LYS A 97 -36.83 -12.77 24.86
N GLU A 98 -37.05 -11.62 24.20
CA GLU A 98 -37.67 -10.46 24.84
C GLU A 98 -39.13 -10.71 25.21
N ILE A 99 -39.92 -11.32 24.31
CA ILE A 99 -41.30 -11.72 24.58
C ILE A 99 -41.36 -12.66 25.79
N LEU A 100 -40.46 -13.64 25.89
CA LEU A 100 -40.39 -14.55 27.03
C LEU A 100 -40.06 -13.81 28.34
N LYS A 101 -39.14 -12.83 28.31
CA LYS A 101 -38.81 -12.01 29.49
C LYS A 101 -40.01 -11.17 29.94
N LEU A 102 -40.74 -10.58 29.00
CA LEU A 102 -41.99 -9.84 29.25
C LEU A 102 -43.04 -10.73 29.92
N ASN A 103 -43.28 -11.92 29.37
CA ASN A 103 -44.23 -12.88 29.94
C ASN A 103 -43.86 -13.32 31.37
N LYS A 104 -42.56 -13.55 31.63
CA LYS A 104 -42.09 -13.87 32.99
C LYS A 104 -42.33 -12.72 33.96
N LYS A 105 -42.02 -11.47 33.56
CA LYS A 105 -42.28 -10.28 34.39
C LYS A 105 -43.77 -10.09 34.66
N MET A 106 -44.62 -10.23 33.64
CA MET A 106 -46.07 -10.13 33.75
C MET A 106 -46.63 -11.19 34.70
N SER A 107 -46.14 -12.44 34.61
CA SER A 107 -46.51 -13.53 35.52
C SER A 107 -46.08 -13.25 36.97
N SER A 108 -44.87 -12.74 37.18
CA SER A 108 -44.40 -12.33 38.51
C SER A 108 -45.23 -11.18 39.10
N ILE A 109 -45.62 -10.20 38.29
CA ILE A 109 -46.50 -9.10 38.72
C ILE A 109 -47.89 -9.65 39.06
N LYS A 110 -48.47 -10.50 38.21
CA LYS A 110 -49.77 -11.14 38.45
C LYS A 110 -49.79 -11.99 39.73
N LYS A 111 -48.68 -12.67 40.05
CA LYS A 111 -48.53 -13.42 41.32
C LYS A 111 -48.44 -12.52 42.55
N ARG A 112 -47.96 -11.28 42.41
CA ARG A 112 -47.86 -10.30 43.50
C ARG A 112 -49.12 -9.47 43.70
N LEU A 113 -49.97 -9.38 42.66
CA LEU A 113 -51.26 -8.70 42.68
C LEU A 113 -52.44 -9.62 43.08
N LYS A 114 -52.16 -10.91 43.24
CA LYS A 114 -53.08 -11.90 43.82
C LYS A 114 -52.72 -12.12 45.28
#